data_AF-A0A158EWM0-F1
#
_entry.id   AF-A0A158EWM0-F1
#
_cell.length_a   1.000
_cell.length_b   1.000
_cell.length_c   1.000
_cell.angle_alpha   90.00
_cell.angle_beta   90.00
_cell.angle_gamma   90.00
#
_symmetry.space_group_name_H-M   'P 1'
#
loop_
_entity.id
_entity.type
_entity.pdbx_description
1 polymer ?
#
loop_
_entity_poly.entity_id
_entity_poly.type
_entity_poly.pdbx_seq_one_letter_code
_entity_poly.pdbx_strand_id
1 'polypeptide(L)'
;MARDDPQINLRIPADLKDRLDRASLKTKRSLTAEVVARLEETFRAGNEKDAPPAIDTKTMDLFADHVAGKVVKALNEIEKKRTN
;
A
#
# COMPACT_ATOMS: atom_id res chain seq x y z
N MET A 1 21.98 3.42 -22.31
CA MET A 1 21.17 2.32 -21.77
C MET A 1 19.82 2.34 -22.48
N ALA A 2 19.48 1.28 -23.20
CA ALA A 2 18.20 1.19 -23.90
C ALA A 2 17.06 1.15 -22.86
N ARG A 3 16.03 1.98 -23.05
CA ARG A 3 14.77 1.83 -22.32
C ARG A 3 14.15 0.51 -22.77
N ASP A 4 14.23 -0.51 -21.92
CA ASP A 4 13.68 -1.86 -22.13
C ASP A 4 12.14 -1.89 -21.93
N ASP A 5 11.46 -0.79 -22.24
CA ASP A 5 10.02 -0.69 -22.10
C ASP A 5 9.37 -1.41 -23.30
N PRO A 6 8.61 -2.51 -23.10
CA PRO A 6 7.97 -3.21 -24.20
C PRO A 6 6.96 -2.30 -24.91
N GLN A 7 7.19 -2.01 -26.18
CA GLN A 7 6.27 -1.22 -26.99
C GLN A 7 5.09 -2.09 -27.44
N ILE A 8 3.89 -1.75 -26.97
CA ILE A 8 2.65 -2.43 -27.34
C ILE A 8 1.86 -1.60 -28.37
N ASN A 9 1.34 -2.27 -29.40
CA ASN A 9 0.40 -1.66 -30.33
C ASN A 9 -1.02 -1.79 -29.77
N LEU A 10 -1.51 -0.74 -29.11
CA LEU A 10 -2.84 -0.72 -28.51
C LEU A 10 -3.90 -0.32 -29.54
N ARG A 11 -4.90 -1.19 -29.74
CA ARG A 11 -6.11 -0.84 -30.51
C ARG A 11 -7.19 -0.35 -29.55
N ILE A 12 -7.56 0.91 -29.66
CA ILE A 12 -8.63 1.53 -28.87
C ILE A 12 -9.72 2.10 -29.77
N PRO A 13 -10.99 2.12 -29.31
CA PRO A 13 -12.06 2.81 -30.01
C PRO A 13 -11.80 4.32 -30.06
N ALA A 14 -12.25 4.98 -31.14
CA ALA A 14 -12.00 6.39 -31.39
C ALA A 14 -12.49 7.30 -30.24
N ASP A 15 -13.67 7.02 -29.68
CA ASP A 15 -14.20 7.76 -28.54
C ASP A 15 -13.25 7.74 -27.32
N LEU A 16 -12.66 6.57 -27.04
CA LEU A 16 -11.75 6.42 -25.91
C LEU A 16 -10.43 7.17 -26.15
N LYS A 17 -9.95 7.20 -27.40
CA LYS A 17 -8.79 8.02 -27.78
C LYS A 17 -9.06 9.50 -27.53
N ASP A 18 -10.20 10.03 -27.96
CA ASP A 18 -10.56 11.44 -27.76
C ASP A 18 -10.73 11.82 -26.28
N ARG A 19 -11.28 10.90 -25.48
CA ARG A 19 -11.36 11.08 -24.02
C ARG A 19 -9.98 11.14 -23.39
N LEU A 20 -9.05 10.31 -23.86
CA LEU A 20 -7.69 10.25 -23.37
C LEU A 20 -6.86 11.45 -23.82
N ASP A 21 -7.02 11.93 -25.06
CA ASP A 21 -6.40 13.16 -25.57
C ASP A 21 -6.83 14.37 -24.72
N ARG A 22 -8.13 14.50 -24.42
CA ARG A 22 -8.64 15.55 -23.53
C ARG A 22 -8.07 15.44 -22.10
N ALA A 23 -7.93 14.23 -21.58
CA ALA A 23 -7.35 14.01 -20.26
C ALA A 23 -5.86 14.38 -20.24
N SER A 24 -5.11 13.99 -21.26
CA SER A 24 -3.69 14.29 -21.46
C SER A 24 -3.42 15.80 -21.47
N LEU A 25 -4.29 16.57 -22.15
CA LEU A 25 -4.23 18.03 -22.17
C LEU A 25 -4.44 18.63 -20.78
N LYS A 26 -5.38 18.07 -20.00
CA LYS A 26 -5.67 18.51 -18.64
C LYS A 26 -4.53 18.18 -17.66
N THR A 27 -3.92 17.00 -17.80
CA THR A 27 -2.82 16.54 -16.93
C THR A 27 -1.45 17.05 -17.38
N LYS A 28 -1.36 17.74 -18.53
CA LYS A 28 -0.12 18.21 -19.17
C LYS A 28 0.92 17.08 -19.36
N ARG A 29 0.43 15.87 -19.60
CA ARG A 29 1.24 14.68 -19.88
C ARG A 29 1.13 14.32 -21.35
N SER A 30 2.06 13.50 -21.86
CA SER A 30 1.89 12.87 -23.17
C SER A 30 0.79 11.81 -23.10
N LEU A 31 0.17 11.51 -24.24
CA LEU A 31 -0.91 10.53 -24.32
C LEU A 31 -0.48 9.19 -23.71
N THR A 32 0.72 8.73 -24.06
CA THR A 32 1.32 7.51 -23.53
C THR A 32 1.50 7.56 -22.02
N ALA A 33 1.96 8.69 -21.46
CA ALA A 33 2.12 8.84 -20.02
C ALA A 33 0.78 8.85 -19.27
N GLU A 34 -0.28 9.40 -19.87
CA GLU A 34 -1.63 9.34 -19.31
C GLU A 34 -2.19 7.91 -19.33
N VAL A 35 -1.97 7.14 -20.39
CA VAL A 35 -2.35 5.71 -20.44
C VAL A 35 -1.66 4.94 -19.34
N VAL A 36 -0.34 5.07 -19.23
CA VAL A 36 0.46 4.35 -18.23
C VAL A 36 0.00 4.73 -16.83
N ALA A 37 -0.14 6.03 -16.54
CA ALA A 37 -0.57 6.48 -15.22
C ALA A 37 -1.94 5.92 -14.81
N ARG A 38 -2.90 5.87 -15.74
CA ARG A 38 -4.22 5.28 -15.48
C ARG A 38 -4.16 3.78 -15.26
N LEU A 39 -3.36 3.05 -16.04
CA LEU A 39 -3.17 1.62 -15.85
C LEU A 39 -2.54 1.36 -14.47
N GLU A 40 -1.48 2.08 -14.11
CA GLU A 40 -0.84 1.97 -12.80
C GLU A 40 -1.82 2.28 -11.66
N GLU A 41 -2.67 3.30 -11.81
CA GLU A 41 -3.71 3.63 -10.84
C GLU A 41 -4.72 2.49 -10.66
N THR A 42 -5.15 1.83 -11.73
CA THR A 42 -6.06 0.67 -11.64
C THR A 42 -5.46 -0.50 -10.88
N PHE A 43 -4.16 -0.76 -11.07
CA PHE A 43 -3.47 -1.80 -10.30
C PHE A 43 -3.26 -1.38 -8.84
N ARG A 44 -2.95 -0.11 -8.56
CA ARG A 44 -2.83 0.39 -7.18
C ARG A 44 -4.14 0.28 -6.39
N ALA A 45 -5.27 0.64 -7.00
CA ALA A 45 -6.58 0.57 -6.36
C ALA A 45 -7.02 -0.88 -6.06
N GLY A 46 -6.53 -1.87 -6.82
CA GLY A 46 -6.78 -3.29 -6.55
C GLY A 46 -5.97 -3.88 -5.39
N ASN A 47 -4.87 -3.21 -4.99
CA ASN A 47 -3.91 -3.70 -3.99
C ASN A 47 -4.21 -3.26 -2.55
N GLU A 48 -5.36 -2.64 -2.27
CA GLU A 48 -5.76 -2.35 -0.87
C GLU A 48 -5.91 -3.63 -0.03
N LYS A 49 -6.04 -4.80 -0.67
CA LYS A 49 -6.07 -6.11 0.00
C LYS A 49 -4.68 -6.69 0.32
N ASP A 50 -3.60 -6.11 -0.23
CA ASP A 50 -2.22 -6.57 -0.08
C ASP A 50 -1.33 -5.57 0.67
N ALA A 51 -1.90 -4.46 1.17
CA ALA A 51 -1.21 -3.64 2.15
C ALA A 51 -1.01 -4.48 3.44
N PRO A 52 0.19 -4.49 4.05
CA PRO A 52 0.35 -5.08 5.37
C PRO A 52 -0.71 -4.44 6.29
N PRO A 53 -1.43 -5.24 7.10
CA PRO A 53 -2.51 -4.71 7.91
C PRO A 53 -1.94 -3.56 8.71
N ALA A 54 -2.44 -2.35 8.45
CA ALA A 54 -2.13 -1.19 9.27
C ALA A 54 -2.47 -1.61 10.69
N ILE A 55 -1.47 -1.71 11.57
CA ILE A 55 -1.69 -2.16 12.94
C ILE A 55 -2.68 -1.19 13.55
N ASP A 56 -3.92 -1.66 13.70
CA ASP A 56 -4.98 -0.84 14.24
C ASP A 56 -4.70 -0.59 15.74
N THR A 57 -5.20 0.53 16.25
CA THR A 57 -5.03 0.90 17.67
C THR A 57 -5.52 -0.21 18.60
N LYS A 58 -6.50 -1.00 18.14
CA LYS A 58 -7.09 -2.10 18.89
C LYS A 58 -6.14 -3.29 19.05
N THR A 59 -5.36 -3.61 18.03
CA THR A 59 -4.32 -4.65 18.06
C THR A 59 -3.18 -4.23 18.99
N MET A 60 -2.82 -2.94 19.01
CA MET A 60 -1.82 -2.44 19.96
C MET A 60 -2.29 -2.56 21.41
N ASP A 61 -3.56 -2.30 21.68
CA ASP A 61 -4.14 -2.38 23.03
C ASP A 61 -4.16 -3.83 23.55
N LEU A 62 -4.55 -4.78 22.70
CA LEU A 62 -4.51 -6.21 23.00
C LEU A 62 -3.10 -6.72 23.31
N PHE A 63 -2.09 -6.19 22.61
CA PHE A 63 -0.69 -6.48 22.89
C PHE A 63 -0.22 -5.87 24.21
N ALA A 64 -0.63 -4.63 24.50
CA ALA A 64 -0.27 -3.93 25.73
C ALA A 64 -0.77 -4.69 26.97
N ASP A 65 -2.02 -5.16 26.95
CA ASP A 65 -2.60 -5.96 28.03
C ASP A 65 -1.85 -7.29 28.25
N HIS A 66 -1.50 -7.98 27.15
CA HIS A 66 -0.79 -9.26 27.25
C HIS A 66 0.65 -9.10 27.75
N VAL A 67 1.36 -8.05 27.31
CA VAL A 67 2.74 -7.78 27.71
C VAL A 67 2.79 -7.26 29.16
N ALA A 68 1.88 -6.36 29.55
CA ALA A 68 1.81 -5.84 30.92
C ALA A 68 1.63 -6.97 31.94
N GLY A 69 0.72 -7.92 31.66
CA GLY A 69 0.50 -9.08 32.54
C GLY A 69 1.73 -9.98 32.69
N LYS A 70 2.52 -10.15 31.62
CA LYS A 70 3.78 -10.92 31.67
C LYS A 70 4.87 -10.19 32.45
N VAL A 71 5.00 -8.87 32.27
CA VAL A 71 6.00 -8.06 32.99
C VAL A 71 5.71 -8.06 34.49
N VAL A 72 4.46 -7.89 34.90
CA VAL A 72 4.06 -7.93 36.32
C VAL A 72 4.36 -9.30 36.95
N LYS A 73 4.09 -10.40 36.24
CA LYS A 73 4.43 -11.75 36.73
C LYS A 73 5.94 -11.95 36.87
N ALA A 74 6.71 -11.54 35.86
CA ALA A 74 8.16 -11.66 35.89
C ALA A 74 8.78 -10.85 37.04
N LEU A 75 8.30 -9.63 37.28
CA LEU A 75 8.75 -8.80 38.40
C LEU A 75 8.47 -9.45 39.76
N ASN A 76 7.26 -9.99 39.96
CA ASN A 76 6.90 -10.71 41.19
C ASN A 76 7.77 -11.96 41.43
N GLU A 77 8.13 -12.70 40.39
CA GLU A 77 9.03 -13.86 40.50
C GLU A 77 10.47 -13.45 40.85
N ILE A 78 10.93 -12.32 40.33
CA ILE A 78 12.25 -11.75 40.65
C ILE A 78 12.28 -11.28 42.12
N GLU A 79 11.22 -10.64 42.61
CA GLU A 79 11.13 -10.19 44.01
C GLU A 79 11.10 -11.38 44.98
N LYS A 80 10.32 -12.42 44.68
CA LYS A 80 10.32 -13.65 45.50
C LYS A 80 11.69 -14.34 45.55
N LYS A 81 12.45 -14.32 44.45
CA LYS A 81 13.83 -14.83 44.42
C LYS A 81 14.84 -13.95 45.16
N ARG A 82 14.53 -12.68 45.44
CA ARG A 82 15.40 -11.78 46.22
C ARG A 82 15.16 -11.86 47.72
N THR A 83 13.99 -12.35 48.15
CA THR A 83 13.59 -12.44 49.57
C THR A 83 13.82 -13.83 50.19
N ASN A 84 14.24 -14.83 49.42
CA ASN A 84 14.63 -16.16 49.90
C ASN A 84 16.12 -16.41 49.66
#